data_AF-Q72EB9-F1
#
_entry.id   AF-Q72EB9-F1
#
_cell.length_a   1.000
_cell.length_b   1.000
_cell.length_c   1.000
_cell.angle_alpha   90.00
_cell.angle_beta   90.00
_cell.angle_gamma   90.00
#
_symmetry.space_group_name_H-M   'P 1'
#
loop_
_entity.id
_entity.type
_entity.pdbx_description
1 polymer ?
#
loop_
_entity_poly.entity_id
_entity_poly.type
_entity_poly.pdbx_seq_one_letter_code
_entity_poly.pdbx_strand_id
1 'polypeptide(L)'
;MSKLLPFLMFALAAAMVFLVMTRRPLLRGFSGESFISTGRPPLVVSPASGLHAVGGGVTDISPATASGTASARVWYALYAPSGNGQPTTDGRRLSVILAEAGDQWQWPHDVSSGLHEVRVDTIELGGMPGKVATFTLPADRDPWASVWHEAAPVQGQAGDTLVYRFTFLPDMRRTKLVIEYREPVDSIQKELPVIEDVPALVAFARRAAEAFTLERPQQGKGPDVQTKLSTAHASLERRLLAKSLGELERRHGEQR
;
A
#
# COMPACT_ATOMS: atom_id res chain seq x y z
N MET A 1 -34.39 -20.04 44.34
CA MET A 1 -33.73 -20.16 43.01
C MET A 1 -33.87 -18.90 42.13
N SER A 2 -34.58 -17.83 42.53
CA SER A 2 -34.80 -16.65 41.65
C SER A 2 -33.61 -15.67 41.52
N LYS A 3 -32.60 -15.72 42.41
CA LYS A 3 -31.44 -14.82 42.38
C LYS A 3 -30.28 -15.31 41.48
N LEU A 4 -30.32 -16.55 41.00
CA LEU A 4 -29.27 -17.11 40.13
C LEU A 4 -29.36 -16.60 38.69
N LEU A 5 -30.59 -16.44 38.18
CA LEU A 5 -30.86 -15.98 36.82
C LEU A 5 -30.34 -14.54 36.54
N PRO A 6 -30.60 -13.53 37.41
CA PRO A 6 -30.06 -12.18 37.18
C PRO A 6 -28.53 -12.12 37.30
N PHE A 7 -27.93 -12.95 38.17
CA PHE A 7 -26.47 -13.02 38.31
C PHE A 7 -25.81 -13.62 37.06
N LEU A 8 -26.41 -14.68 36.49
CA LEU A 8 -25.93 -15.30 35.25
C LEU A 8 -26.03 -14.35 34.04
N MET A 9 -27.13 -13.60 33.92
CA MET A 9 -27.29 -12.58 32.87
C MET A 9 -26.25 -11.46 33.01
N PHE A 10 -25.98 -10.99 34.23
CA PHE A 10 -24.95 -9.98 34.46
C PHE A 10 -23.55 -10.48 34.11
N ALA A 11 -23.20 -11.71 34.50
CA ALA A 11 -21.93 -12.33 34.14
C ALA A 11 -21.78 -12.51 32.61
N LEU A 12 -22.86 -12.90 31.91
CA LEU A 12 -22.86 -13.03 30.46
C LEU A 12 -22.70 -11.67 29.76
N ALA A 13 -23.39 -10.63 30.24
CA ALA A 13 -23.25 -9.28 29.71
C ALA A 13 -21.84 -8.73 29.94
N ALA A 14 -21.26 -8.94 31.13
CA ALA A 14 -19.89 -8.55 31.43
C ALA A 14 -18.87 -9.30 30.57
N ALA A 15 -19.06 -10.61 30.35
CA ALA A 15 -18.24 -11.40 29.44
C ALA A 15 -18.37 -10.93 27.98
N MET A 16 -19.57 -10.55 27.55
CA MET A 16 -19.81 -10.02 26.20
C MET A 16 -19.15 -8.66 26.01
N VAL A 17 -19.23 -7.76 27.00
CA VAL A 17 -18.52 -6.48 27.01
C VAL A 17 -17.01 -6.70 27.02
N PHE A 18 -16.49 -7.65 27.80
CA PHE A 18 -15.08 -8.00 27.83
C PHE A 18 -14.58 -8.59 26.50
N LEU A 19 -15.39 -9.42 25.84
CA LEU A 19 -15.11 -9.97 24.51
C LEU A 19 -15.14 -8.88 23.41
N VAL A 20 -15.96 -7.85 23.56
CA VAL A 20 -15.97 -6.70 22.65
C VAL A 20 -14.76 -5.79 22.91
N MET A 21 -14.40 -5.55 24.17
CA MET A 21 -13.25 -4.72 24.57
C MET A 21 -11.88 -5.36 24.32
N THR A 22 -11.81 -6.67 24.12
CA THR A 22 -10.56 -7.36 23.76
C THR A 22 -10.26 -7.34 22.25
N ARG A 23 -11.15 -6.77 21.42
CA ARG A 23 -10.82 -6.44 20.02
C ARG A 23 -9.82 -5.29 20.01
N ARG A 24 -8.53 -5.62 20.00
CA ARG A 24 -7.47 -4.63 19.79
C ARG A 24 -7.73 -3.91 18.46
N PRO A 25 -7.67 -2.57 18.45
CA PRO A 25 -7.86 -1.81 17.22
C PRO A 25 -6.78 -2.22 16.20
N LEU A 26 -7.16 -2.24 14.92
CA LEU A 26 -6.19 -2.39 13.83
C LEU A 26 -5.26 -1.17 13.85
N LEU A 27 -3.97 -1.41 14.05
CA LEU A 27 -2.92 -0.40 14.05
C LEU A 27 -2.08 -0.54 12.78
N ARG A 28 -1.74 0.61 12.21
CA ARG A 28 -0.90 0.72 11.01
C ARG A 28 0.10 1.85 11.22
N GLY A 29 1.34 1.59 10.88
CA GLY A 29 2.42 2.56 11.04
C GLY A 29 3.78 1.91 11.02
N PHE A 30 4.76 2.56 11.65
CA PHE A 30 6.15 2.12 11.60
C PHE A 30 6.57 1.36 12.84
N SER A 31 7.47 0.41 12.65
CA SER A 31 8.32 -0.18 13.68
C SER A 31 9.75 -0.15 13.16
N GLY A 32 10.56 0.79 13.64
CA GLY A 32 11.81 1.15 12.94
C GLY A 32 11.50 1.66 11.53
N GLU A 33 12.19 1.13 10.53
CA GLU A 33 11.97 1.43 9.11
C GLU A 33 10.81 0.62 8.50
N SER A 34 10.30 -0.42 9.16
CA SER A 34 9.31 -1.29 8.56
C SER A 34 7.90 -0.72 8.68
N PHE A 35 7.12 -0.80 7.59
CA PHE A 35 5.68 -0.55 7.62
C PHE A 35 4.96 -1.80 8.13
N ILE A 36 4.17 -1.62 9.19
CA ILE A 36 3.44 -2.67 9.89
C ILE A 36 1.94 -2.44 9.76
N SER A 37 1.21 -3.50 9.45
CA SER A 37 -0.24 -3.58 9.64
C SER A 37 -0.56 -4.72 10.59
N THR A 38 -1.19 -4.44 11.72
CA THR A 38 -1.62 -5.45 12.70
C THR A 38 -2.92 -6.15 12.29
N GLY A 39 -3.17 -6.25 10.98
CA GLY A 39 -4.24 -7.07 10.41
C GLY A 39 -4.14 -8.52 10.85
N ARG A 40 -5.13 -9.33 10.46
CA ARG A 40 -5.08 -10.78 10.70
C ARG A 40 -5.11 -11.51 9.36
N PRO A 41 -3.96 -12.03 8.89
CA PRO A 41 -2.64 -11.98 9.53
C PRO A 41 -1.95 -10.61 9.38
N PRO A 42 -0.94 -10.31 10.23
CA PRO A 42 -0.16 -9.09 10.12
C PRO A 42 0.59 -9.03 8.79
N LEU A 43 0.89 -7.80 8.35
CA LEU A 43 1.78 -7.54 7.22
C LEU A 43 2.94 -6.69 7.70
N VAL A 44 4.14 -7.08 7.29
CA VAL A 44 5.39 -6.37 7.55
C VAL A 44 6.06 -6.13 6.21
N VAL A 45 6.27 -4.87 5.86
CA VAL A 45 7.06 -4.50 4.68
C VAL A 45 8.29 -3.76 5.17
N SER A 46 9.46 -4.33 4.91
CA SER A 46 10.74 -3.75 5.33
C SER A 46 11.51 -3.28 4.10
N PRO A 47 11.93 -2.02 4.03
CA PRO A 47 12.79 -1.56 2.94
C PRO A 47 14.16 -2.24 3.00
N ALA A 48 14.82 -2.38 1.85
CA ALA A 48 16.20 -2.85 1.78
C ALA A 48 17.18 -1.83 2.37
N SER A 49 18.40 -2.29 2.66
CA SER A 49 19.46 -1.41 3.15
C SER A 49 19.71 -0.26 2.18
N GLY A 50 19.77 0.96 2.71
CA GLY A 50 19.95 2.18 1.91
C GLY A 50 18.66 2.78 1.36
N LEU A 51 17.49 2.28 1.76
CA LEU A 51 16.21 2.99 1.61
C LEU A 51 15.69 3.33 3.01
N HIS A 52 15.42 4.61 3.24
CA HIS A 52 15.01 5.14 4.54
C HIS A 52 13.62 5.75 4.46
N ALA A 53 12.84 5.62 5.53
CA ALA A 53 11.52 6.22 5.63
C ALA A 53 11.63 7.75 5.54
N VAL A 54 11.05 8.32 4.48
CA VAL A 54 11.03 9.79 4.25
C VAL A 54 9.65 10.39 4.47
N GLY A 55 8.63 9.54 4.64
CA GLY A 55 7.28 9.99 4.93
C GLY A 55 6.30 8.84 5.09
N GLY A 56 5.13 9.16 5.62
CA GLY A 56 4.04 8.21 5.73
C GLY A 56 2.79 8.92 6.23
N GLY A 57 1.63 8.41 5.85
CA GLY A 57 0.39 9.08 6.17
C GLY A 57 -0.84 8.19 6.09
N VAL A 58 -1.93 8.71 6.63
CA VAL A 58 -3.27 8.14 6.48
C VAL A 58 -4.21 9.16 5.81
N THR A 59 -5.02 8.70 4.86
CA THR A 59 -6.07 9.50 4.23
C THR A 59 -7.26 8.64 3.84
N ASP A 60 -8.43 9.26 3.77
CA ASP A 60 -9.58 8.68 3.09
C ASP A 60 -9.54 9.06 1.60
N ILE A 61 -10.05 8.15 0.75
CA ILE A 61 -10.19 8.32 -0.69
C ILE A 61 -11.59 7.87 -1.14
N SER A 62 -11.96 8.26 -2.36
CA SER A 62 -13.23 7.89 -2.98
C SER A 62 -13.02 7.13 -4.29
N PRO A 63 -12.74 5.81 -4.25
CA PRO A 63 -12.61 4.98 -5.44
C PRO A 63 -13.92 4.96 -6.23
N ALA A 64 -13.82 4.86 -7.55
CA ALA A 64 -14.97 4.65 -8.40
C ALA A 64 -15.57 3.25 -8.18
N THR A 65 -16.84 3.12 -8.51
CA THR A 65 -17.59 1.86 -8.56
C THR A 65 -18.43 1.85 -9.83
N ALA A 66 -19.02 0.70 -10.17
CA ALA A 66 -19.90 0.60 -11.33
C ALA A 66 -21.08 1.60 -11.33
N SER A 67 -21.47 2.15 -10.17
CA SER A 67 -22.63 3.04 -10.03
C SER A 67 -22.35 4.35 -9.30
N GLY A 68 -21.09 4.69 -9.03
CA GLY A 68 -20.73 5.93 -8.34
C GLY A 68 -19.36 5.88 -7.68
N THR A 69 -19.32 6.21 -6.39
CA THR A 69 -18.09 6.18 -5.59
C THR A 69 -18.30 5.42 -4.28
N ALA A 70 -17.22 4.84 -3.77
CA ALA A 70 -17.14 4.17 -2.49
C ALA A 70 -16.20 4.93 -1.55
N SER A 71 -16.09 4.46 -0.31
CA SER A 71 -15.07 4.93 0.62
C SER A 71 -13.99 3.87 0.81
N ALA A 72 -12.74 4.31 0.83
CA ALA A 72 -11.62 3.50 1.28
C ALA A 72 -10.67 4.36 2.12
N ARG A 73 -10.01 3.73 3.08
CA ARG A 73 -8.96 4.36 3.88
C ARG A 73 -7.61 3.82 3.44
N VAL A 74 -6.66 4.72 3.22
CA VAL A 74 -5.31 4.40 2.77
C VAL A 74 -4.31 4.78 3.84
N TRP A 75 -3.41 3.84 4.13
CA TRP A 75 -2.19 4.06 4.87
C TRP A 75 -1.02 3.87 3.93
N TYR A 76 -0.02 4.75 4.00
CA TYR A 76 1.15 4.63 3.16
C TYR A 76 2.44 4.95 3.89
N ALA A 77 3.54 4.42 3.37
CA ALA A 77 4.90 4.71 3.75
C ALA A 77 5.74 4.94 2.50
N LEU A 78 6.67 5.90 2.57
CA LEU A 78 7.52 6.34 1.49
C LEU A 78 8.98 6.17 1.91
N TYR A 79 9.79 5.59 1.02
CA TYR A 79 11.21 5.37 1.26
C TYR A 79 12.05 5.89 0.11
N ALA A 80 13.21 6.45 0.44
CA ALA A 80 14.19 6.94 -0.51
C ALA A 80 15.64 6.79 0.03
N PRO A 81 16.66 6.83 -0.83
CA PRO A 81 18.07 6.75 -0.43
C PRO A 81 18.57 7.86 0.48
N SER A 82 17.97 9.06 0.37
CA SER A 82 18.28 10.19 1.25
C SER A 82 16.99 10.70 1.90
N GLY A 83 16.99 10.74 3.23
CA GLY A 83 15.87 11.23 4.03
C GLY A 83 16.25 12.48 4.80
N ASN A 84 16.04 13.65 4.19
CA ASN A 84 16.12 14.98 4.83
C ASN A 84 15.76 16.12 3.85
N GLY A 85 15.10 15.83 2.73
CA GLY A 85 14.80 16.82 1.70
C GLY A 85 16.03 17.35 0.94
N GLN A 86 17.23 16.78 1.14
CA GLN A 86 18.40 17.16 0.34
C GLN A 86 18.35 16.50 -1.03
N PRO A 87 18.64 17.24 -2.12
CA PRO A 87 18.68 16.68 -3.45
C PRO A 87 19.71 15.57 -3.59
N THR A 88 19.27 14.39 -4.02
CA THR A 88 20.13 13.23 -4.31
C THR A 88 20.26 13.02 -5.82
N THR A 89 21.33 12.33 -6.27
CA THR A 89 21.45 11.82 -7.64
C THR A 89 20.85 10.42 -7.78
N ASP A 90 20.61 9.73 -6.67
CA ASP A 90 19.97 8.41 -6.64
C ASP A 90 18.44 8.58 -6.57
N GLY A 91 17.77 8.39 -7.70
CA GLY A 91 16.33 8.59 -7.84
C GLY A 91 15.45 7.41 -7.45
N ARG A 92 16.02 6.34 -6.87
CA ARG A 92 15.26 5.18 -6.43
C ARG A 92 14.26 5.58 -5.35
N ARG A 93 13.02 5.10 -5.45
CA ARG A 93 11.97 5.33 -4.45
C ARG A 93 11.14 4.07 -4.27
N LEU A 94 10.62 3.89 -3.07
CA LEU A 94 9.70 2.81 -2.74
C LEU A 94 8.47 3.38 -2.03
N SER A 95 7.28 3.06 -2.51
CA SER A 95 6.03 3.37 -1.80
C SER A 95 5.32 2.09 -1.40
N VAL A 96 4.87 2.03 -0.15
CA VAL A 96 3.99 0.99 0.38
C VAL A 96 2.64 1.61 0.62
N ILE A 97 1.59 1.03 0.07
CA ILE A 97 0.23 1.55 0.11
C ILE A 97 -0.70 0.42 0.54
N LEU A 98 -1.40 0.60 1.65
CA LEU A 98 -2.38 -0.34 2.15
C LEU A 98 -3.75 0.35 2.15
N ALA A 99 -4.66 -0.14 1.32
CA ALA A 99 -5.98 0.45 1.14
C ALA A 99 -7.07 -0.51 1.63
N GLU A 100 -7.80 -0.11 2.68
CA GLU A 100 -8.94 -0.84 3.23
C GLU A 100 -10.24 -0.29 2.65
N ALA A 101 -11.03 -1.15 2.01
CA ALA A 101 -12.35 -0.82 1.51
C ALA A 101 -13.34 -0.66 2.68
N GLY A 102 -14.28 0.28 2.55
CA GLY A 102 -15.39 0.42 3.48
C GLY A 102 -16.26 -0.85 3.54
N ASP A 103 -17.03 -1.03 4.61
CA ASP A 103 -17.62 -2.32 4.98
C ASP A 103 -18.50 -3.01 3.92
N GLN A 104 -19.10 -2.26 3.01
CA GLN A 104 -19.99 -2.75 1.95
C GLN A 104 -19.26 -3.04 0.63
N TRP A 105 -17.94 -2.82 0.60
CA TRP A 105 -17.12 -2.84 -0.60
C TRP A 105 -15.94 -3.79 -0.44
N GLN A 106 -15.43 -4.26 -1.56
CA GLN A 106 -14.22 -5.07 -1.64
C GLN A 106 -13.49 -4.75 -2.94
N TRP A 107 -12.20 -5.09 -2.98
CA TRP A 107 -11.41 -4.97 -4.18
C TRP A 107 -11.72 -6.11 -5.16
N PRO A 108 -11.80 -5.82 -6.48
CA PRO A 108 -11.97 -6.85 -7.51
C PRO A 108 -10.86 -7.89 -7.47
N HIS A 109 -11.19 -9.14 -7.84
CA HIS A 109 -10.23 -10.25 -7.80
C HIS A 109 -9.08 -10.09 -8.81
N ASP A 110 -9.34 -9.43 -9.94
CA ASP A 110 -8.39 -9.20 -11.01
C ASP A 110 -7.29 -8.19 -10.68
N VAL A 111 -7.31 -7.63 -9.46
CA VAL A 111 -6.35 -6.62 -8.96
C VAL A 111 -6.11 -5.49 -9.96
N SER A 112 -7.14 -5.13 -10.72
CA SER A 112 -7.07 -4.06 -11.70
C SER A 112 -6.71 -2.73 -11.04
N SER A 113 -5.98 -1.91 -11.81
CA SER A 113 -5.67 -0.53 -11.48
C SER A 113 -6.23 0.37 -12.58
N GLY A 114 -6.46 1.65 -12.27
CA GLY A 114 -6.83 2.63 -13.29
C GLY A 114 -5.63 3.14 -14.11
N LEU A 115 -4.51 2.42 -14.10
CA LEU A 115 -3.26 2.78 -14.79
C LEU A 115 -3.08 1.92 -16.05
N HIS A 116 -2.31 2.43 -17.00
CA HIS A 116 -1.95 1.68 -18.21
C HIS A 116 -0.73 0.80 -17.93
N GLU A 117 -0.99 -0.39 -17.38
CA GLU A 117 0.03 -1.40 -17.09
C GLU A 117 0.37 -2.19 -18.36
N VAL A 118 1.66 -2.43 -18.64
CA VAL A 118 2.10 -3.07 -19.89
C VAL A 118 2.62 -4.49 -19.65
N ARG A 119 3.67 -4.65 -18.83
CA ARG A 119 4.27 -5.97 -18.57
C ARG A 119 3.71 -6.55 -17.29
N VAL A 120 2.57 -7.21 -17.41
CA VAL A 120 1.83 -7.80 -16.30
C VAL A 120 2.20 -9.28 -16.14
N ASP A 121 2.45 -9.70 -14.91
CA ASP A 121 2.64 -11.11 -14.56
C ASP A 121 2.08 -11.40 -13.16
N THR A 122 2.07 -12.66 -12.77
CA THR A 122 1.73 -13.14 -11.44
C THR A 122 2.98 -13.43 -10.63
N ILE A 123 2.89 -13.30 -9.31
CA ILE A 123 3.98 -13.59 -8.38
C ILE A 123 3.42 -14.24 -7.12
N GLU A 124 4.25 -14.99 -6.42
CA GLU A 124 4.00 -15.37 -5.03
C GLU A 124 5.09 -14.73 -4.14
N LEU A 125 4.67 -13.92 -3.15
CA LEU A 125 5.58 -13.27 -2.22
C LEU A 125 4.99 -13.27 -0.81
N GLY A 126 5.79 -13.63 0.19
CA GLY A 126 5.32 -13.73 1.58
C GLY A 126 4.15 -14.73 1.75
N GLY A 127 4.08 -15.77 0.91
CA GLY A 127 2.98 -16.74 0.87
C GLY A 127 1.65 -16.14 0.39
N MET A 128 1.70 -15.07 -0.40
CA MET A 128 0.52 -14.45 -1.02
C MET A 128 0.67 -14.42 -2.54
N PRO A 129 -0.33 -14.92 -3.28
CA PRO A 129 -0.40 -14.65 -4.71
C PRO A 129 -0.65 -13.17 -4.92
N GLY A 130 0.01 -12.62 -5.93
CA GLY A 130 -0.12 -11.23 -6.32
C GLY A 130 0.11 -11.05 -7.81
N LYS A 131 0.00 -9.79 -8.23
CA LYS A 131 0.27 -9.33 -9.58
C LYS A 131 1.46 -8.39 -9.56
N VAL A 132 2.31 -8.50 -10.56
CA VAL A 132 3.34 -7.51 -10.86
C VAL A 132 3.03 -6.81 -12.17
N ALA A 133 3.38 -5.53 -12.26
CA ALA A 133 3.25 -4.75 -13.48
C ALA A 133 4.41 -3.78 -13.64
N THR A 134 4.94 -3.67 -14.86
CA THR A 134 5.87 -2.60 -15.24
C THR A 134 5.20 -1.61 -16.18
N PHE A 135 5.36 -0.32 -15.91
CA PHE A 135 4.83 0.77 -16.73
C PHE A 135 5.55 2.09 -16.46
N THR A 136 5.42 3.02 -17.39
CA THR A 136 5.80 4.42 -17.20
C THR A 136 4.60 5.20 -16.69
N LEU A 137 4.81 5.99 -15.64
CA LEU A 137 3.81 6.84 -15.02
C LEU A 137 4.13 8.31 -15.31
N PRO A 138 3.32 8.99 -16.12
CA PRO A 138 3.45 10.42 -16.34
C PRO A 138 3.30 11.22 -15.05
N ALA A 139 4.11 12.26 -14.89
CA ALA A 139 4.13 13.06 -13.66
C ALA A 139 2.77 13.70 -13.33
N ASP A 140 2.00 14.11 -14.34
CA ASP A 140 0.64 14.67 -14.20
C ASP A 140 -0.43 13.63 -13.82
N ARG A 141 -0.07 12.34 -13.85
CA ARG A 141 -0.92 11.21 -13.46
C ARG A 141 -0.41 10.49 -12.22
N ASP A 142 0.73 10.90 -11.68
CA ASP A 142 1.32 10.29 -10.49
C ASP A 142 0.77 10.96 -9.21
N PRO A 143 0.02 10.23 -8.36
CA PRO A 143 -0.45 10.80 -7.10
C PRO A 143 0.66 11.28 -6.16
N TRP A 144 1.88 10.78 -6.35
CA TRP A 144 3.00 11.04 -5.46
C TRP A 144 3.99 12.08 -6.00
N ALA A 145 3.82 12.61 -7.21
CA ALA A 145 4.82 13.48 -7.85
C ALA A 145 5.26 14.64 -6.95
N SER A 146 4.29 15.42 -6.44
CA SER A 146 4.55 16.56 -5.55
C SER A 146 5.09 16.11 -4.19
N VAL A 147 4.58 14.99 -3.65
CA VAL A 147 5.05 14.45 -2.37
C VAL A 147 6.52 14.05 -2.46
N TRP A 148 6.94 13.43 -3.56
CA TRP A 148 8.32 13.05 -3.79
C TRP A 148 9.23 14.26 -4.01
N HIS A 149 8.74 15.29 -4.70
CA HIS A 149 9.48 16.53 -4.87
C HIS A 149 9.80 17.20 -3.53
N GLU A 150 8.87 17.17 -2.58
CA GLU A 150 9.03 17.73 -1.24
C GLU A 150 9.88 16.83 -0.32
N ALA A 151 9.62 15.52 -0.30
CA ALA A 151 10.22 14.60 0.67
C ALA A 151 11.62 14.10 0.28
N ALA A 152 11.85 13.88 -1.02
CA ALA A 152 13.07 13.29 -1.56
C ALA A 152 13.36 13.82 -2.98
N PRO A 153 13.74 15.11 -3.09
CA PRO A 153 14.06 15.71 -4.38
C PRO A 153 15.25 15.01 -5.03
N VAL A 154 15.22 14.90 -6.36
CA VAL A 154 16.29 14.30 -7.16
C VAL A 154 16.82 15.36 -8.11
N GLN A 155 18.14 15.54 -8.15
CA GLN A 155 18.79 16.57 -8.96
C GLN A 155 18.56 16.34 -10.45
N GLY A 156 18.21 17.41 -11.16
CA GLY A 156 18.02 17.37 -12.61
C GLY A 156 16.83 16.54 -13.10
N GLN A 157 16.01 15.99 -12.19
CA GLN A 157 14.87 15.16 -12.55
C GLN A 157 13.62 16.01 -12.79
N ALA A 158 13.11 15.96 -14.01
CA ALA A 158 11.75 16.37 -14.35
C ALA A 158 11.15 15.34 -15.31
N GLY A 159 9.95 14.84 -14.99
CA GLY A 159 9.18 14.01 -15.91
C GLY A 159 8.75 12.66 -15.34
N ASP A 160 8.52 11.73 -16.25
CA ASP A 160 7.87 10.46 -15.99
C ASP A 160 8.72 9.53 -15.10
N THR A 161 8.03 8.61 -14.45
CA THR A 161 8.65 7.62 -13.54
C THR A 161 8.43 6.22 -14.09
N LEU A 162 9.49 5.42 -14.14
CA LEU A 162 9.37 3.99 -14.38
C LEU A 162 8.93 3.32 -13.08
N VAL A 163 7.86 2.53 -13.13
CA VAL A 163 7.25 1.90 -11.96
C VAL A 163 7.23 0.39 -12.13
N TYR A 164 7.70 -0.32 -11.10
CA TYR A 164 7.45 -1.73 -10.89
C TYR A 164 6.50 -1.89 -9.71
N ARG A 165 5.27 -2.29 -9.99
CA ARG A 165 4.19 -2.37 -9.01
C ARG A 165 3.92 -3.82 -8.64
N PHE A 166 3.89 -4.11 -7.35
CA PHE A 166 3.39 -5.35 -6.76
C PHE A 166 2.00 -5.08 -6.17
N THR A 167 1.03 -5.94 -6.44
CA THR A 167 -0.35 -5.81 -5.92
C THR A 167 -0.82 -7.13 -5.32
N PHE A 168 -1.29 -7.07 -4.07
CA PHE A 168 -1.80 -8.22 -3.31
C PHE A 168 -3.17 -7.88 -2.70
N LEU A 169 -4.00 -8.91 -2.48
CA LEU A 169 -5.31 -8.79 -1.83
C LEU A 169 -5.37 -9.57 -0.50
N PRO A 170 -4.76 -9.05 0.57
CA PRO A 170 -4.93 -9.62 1.90
C PRO A 170 -6.38 -9.43 2.42
N ASP A 171 -6.70 -10.10 3.53
CA ASP A 171 -7.98 -9.95 4.24
C ASP A 171 -9.22 -10.14 3.34
N MET A 172 -9.24 -11.24 2.58
CA MET A 172 -10.34 -11.62 1.69
C MET A 172 -10.81 -10.48 0.76
N ARG A 173 -9.86 -9.71 0.21
CA ARG A 173 -10.09 -8.57 -0.69
C ARG A 173 -10.70 -7.33 -0.03
N ARG A 174 -10.84 -7.30 1.30
CA ARG A 174 -11.17 -6.06 2.01
C ARG A 174 -10.00 -5.08 1.96
N THR A 175 -8.77 -5.59 1.89
CA THR A 175 -7.57 -4.77 1.82
C THR A 175 -6.81 -5.03 0.51
N LYS A 176 -6.27 -3.97 -0.09
CA LYS A 176 -5.34 -4.04 -1.22
C LYS A 176 -3.98 -3.50 -0.75
N LEU A 177 -2.94 -4.33 -0.85
CA LEU A 177 -1.56 -3.93 -0.61
C LEU A 177 -0.92 -3.67 -1.98
N VAL A 178 -0.44 -2.45 -2.18
CA VAL A 178 0.34 -2.05 -3.35
C VAL A 178 1.73 -1.64 -2.87
N ILE A 179 2.77 -2.20 -3.47
CA ILE A 179 4.16 -1.80 -3.25
C ILE A 179 4.70 -1.37 -4.60
N GLU A 180 5.30 -0.19 -4.69
CA GLU A 180 5.82 0.33 -5.95
C GLU A 180 7.27 0.72 -5.78
N TYR A 181 8.12 0.07 -6.55
CA TYR A 181 9.48 0.51 -6.77
C TYR A 181 9.51 1.46 -7.98
N ARG A 182 10.24 2.56 -7.84
CA ARG A 182 10.18 3.71 -8.75
C ARG A 182 11.58 4.21 -9.06
N GLU A 183 11.84 4.50 -10.33
CA GLU A 183 13.06 5.18 -10.78
C GLU A 183 12.69 6.28 -11.81
N PRO A 184 13.43 7.40 -11.86
CA PRO A 184 13.33 8.34 -12.97
C PRO A 184 13.43 7.63 -14.33
N VAL A 185 12.68 8.11 -15.32
CA VAL A 185 13.06 7.85 -16.70
C VAL A 185 14.14 8.86 -17.09
N ASP A 186 15.35 8.39 -17.38
CA ASP A 186 16.45 9.25 -17.80
C ASP A 186 16.11 9.95 -19.13
N SER A 187 16.34 11.26 -19.20
CA SER A 187 16.07 12.07 -20.39
C SER A 187 16.90 11.71 -21.62
N ILE A 188 17.96 10.90 -21.46
CA ILE A 188 18.83 10.40 -22.55
C ILE A 188 18.20 9.18 -23.25
N GLN A 189 17.27 8.48 -22.61
CA GLN A 189 16.53 7.34 -23.18
C GLN A 189 15.25 7.77 -23.94
N LYS A 190 15.17 9.02 -24.41
CA LYS A 190 13.99 9.54 -25.14
C LYS A 190 13.78 8.95 -26.53
N GLU A 191 14.73 8.18 -27.06
CA GLU A 191 14.65 7.63 -28.43
C GLU A 191 14.16 6.17 -28.50
N LEU A 192 14.15 5.42 -27.39
CA LEU A 192 13.40 4.17 -27.25
C LEU A 192 12.55 4.23 -25.98
N PRO A 193 11.25 3.87 -26.04
CA PRO A 193 10.49 3.65 -24.83
C PRO A 193 11.26 2.65 -23.95
N VAL A 194 11.66 3.02 -22.72
CA VAL A 194 12.37 2.13 -21.78
C VAL A 194 11.62 0.80 -21.57
N ILE A 195 10.31 0.80 -21.84
CA ILE A 195 9.43 -0.37 -21.84
C ILE A 195 9.78 -1.41 -22.93
N GLU A 196 10.59 -1.07 -23.93
CA GLU A 196 10.99 -1.95 -25.04
C GLU A 196 12.40 -2.56 -24.84
N ASP A 197 13.22 -2.01 -23.94
CA ASP A 197 14.55 -2.55 -23.62
C ASP A 197 14.44 -3.69 -22.59
N VAL A 198 14.33 -4.92 -23.10
CA VAL A 198 14.12 -6.11 -22.26
C VAL A 198 15.24 -6.32 -21.21
N PRO A 199 16.55 -6.26 -21.54
CA PRO A 199 17.61 -6.33 -20.54
C PRO A 199 17.50 -5.27 -19.44
N ALA A 200 17.24 -4.00 -19.80
CA ALA A 200 17.08 -2.93 -18.82
C ALA A 200 15.88 -3.18 -17.89
N LEU A 201 14.77 -3.65 -18.45
CA LEU A 201 13.57 -4.00 -17.68
C LEU A 201 13.78 -5.19 -16.75
N VAL A 202 14.53 -6.21 -17.16
CA VAL A 202 14.90 -7.33 -16.28
C VAL A 202 15.77 -6.84 -15.12
N ALA A 203 16.74 -5.96 -15.40
CA ALA A 203 17.57 -5.38 -14.36
C ALA A 203 16.76 -4.50 -13.40
N PHE A 204 15.80 -3.72 -13.92
CA PHE A 204 14.88 -2.90 -13.13
C PHE A 204 13.97 -3.77 -12.25
N ALA A 205 13.35 -4.82 -12.81
CA ALA A 205 12.54 -5.76 -12.06
C ALA A 205 13.32 -6.46 -10.93
N ARG A 206 14.58 -6.81 -11.17
CA ARG A 206 15.46 -7.38 -10.14
C ARG A 206 15.70 -6.38 -9.00
N ARG A 207 16.05 -5.12 -9.32
CA ARG A 207 16.21 -4.07 -8.30
C ARG A 207 14.92 -3.86 -7.50
N ALA A 208 13.76 -3.89 -8.16
CA ALA A 208 12.46 -3.79 -7.51
C ALA A 208 12.21 -4.93 -6.52
N ALA A 209 12.56 -6.16 -6.89
CA ALA A 209 12.43 -7.33 -6.01
C ALA A 209 13.42 -7.30 -4.84
N GLU A 210 14.61 -6.70 -5.03
CA GLU A 210 15.63 -6.55 -3.99
C GLU A 210 15.38 -5.34 -3.06
N ALA A 211 14.47 -4.43 -3.41
CA ALA A 211 14.24 -3.18 -2.69
C ALA A 211 13.45 -3.33 -1.38
N PHE A 212 12.85 -4.49 -1.11
CA PHE A 212 12.09 -4.73 0.12
C PHE A 212 11.96 -6.21 0.44
N THR A 213 11.53 -6.51 1.67
CA THR A 213 10.96 -7.81 2.04
C THR A 213 9.50 -7.64 2.46
N LEU A 214 8.69 -8.67 2.17
CA LEU A 214 7.29 -8.76 2.59
C LEU A 214 7.09 -10.03 3.41
N GLU A 215 6.71 -9.84 4.67
CA GLU A 215 6.43 -10.93 5.58
C GLU A 215 4.97 -10.91 6.04
N ARG A 216 4.43 -12.12 6.19
CA ARG A 216 3.09 -12.38 6.68
C ARG A 216 3.18 -13.38 7.83
N PRO A 217 3.47 -12.93 9.06
CA PRO A 217 3.58 -13.82 10.22
C PRO A 217 2.27 -14.62 10.40
N GLN A 218 2.34 -15.94 10.16
CA GLN A 218 1.18 -16.84 10.22
C GLN A 218 0.85 -17.27 11.65
N GLN A 219 1.84 -17.22 12.55
CA GLN A 219 1.70 -17.60 13.96
C GLN A 219 2.20 -16.48 14.85
N GLY A 220 1.40 -16.12 15.86
CA GLY A 220 1.75 -15.10 16.83
C GLY A 220 1.33 -13.67 16.45
N LYS A 221 1.63 -12.74 17.36
CA LYS A 221 1.42 -11.31 17.17
C LYS A 221 2.57 -10.79 16.31
N GLY A 222 2.27 -10.10 15.21
CA GLY A 222 3.28 -9.35 14.46
C GLY A 222 3.96 -8.29 15.34
N PRO A 223 5.04 -7.66 14.85
CA PRO A 223 5.69 -6.57 15.59
C PRO A 223 4.69 -5.48 15.97
N ASP A 224 4.92 -4.84 17.11
CA ASP A 224 4.09 -3.73 17.56
C ASP A 224 4.35 -2.47 16.72
N VAL A 225 3.29 -1.72 16.43
CA VAL A 225 3.42 -0.39 15.82
C VAL A 225 3.99 0.55 16.88
N GLN A 226 5.20 1.05 16.65
CA GLN A 226 5.89 1.98 17.54
C GLN A 226 5.52 3.44 17.21
N THR A 227 5.41 3.74 15.91
CA THR A 227 5.07 5.08 15.43
C THR A 227 3.80 5.02 14.59
N LYS A 228 2.76 5.75 15.02
CA LYS A 228 1.52 5.87 14.25
C LYS A 228 1.72 6.79 13.05
N LEU A 229 1.02 6.51 11.96
CA LEU A 229 0.98 7.42 10.82
C LEU A 229 0.22 8.70 11.17
N SER A 230 0.76 9.82 10.71
CA SER A 230 0.10 11.11 10.78
C SER A 230 -0.86 11.30 9.60
N THR A 231 -1.56 12.42 9.55
CA THR A 231 -2.37 12.79 8.39
C THR A 231 -1.52 12.84 7.13
N ALA A 232 -2.07 12.41 5.99
CA ALA A 232 -1.38 12.46 4.71
C ALA A 232 -0.85 13.86 4.35
N HIS A 233 0.24 13.88 3.57
CA HIS A 233 0.83 15.10 3.01
C HIS A 233 -0.23 15.94 2.29
N ALA A 234 -0.17 17.27 2.47
CA ALA A 234 -1.13 18.19 1.85
C ALA A 234 -1.07 18.14 0.32
N SER A 235 0.12 17.88 -0.24
CA SER A 235 0.42 17.76 -1.67
C SER A 235 -0.01 16.42 -2.29
N LEU A 236 -0.54 15.47 -1.50
CA LEU A 236 -1.02 14.19 -2.01
C LEU A 236 -2.31 14.36 -2.83
N GLU A 237 -2.25 13.96 -4.10
CA GLU A 237 -3.42 13.97 -4.98
C GLU A 237 -4.33 12.76 -4.75
N ARG A 238 -5.24 12.87 -3.79
CA ARG A 238 -6.17 11.80 -3.38
C ARG A 238 -7.01 11.23 -4.53
N ARG A 239 -7.39 12.05 -5.51
CA ARG A 239 -8.16 11.61 -6.69
C ARG A 239 -7.30 10.74 -7.62
N LEU A 240 -6.06 11.13 -7.87
CA LEU A 240 -5.12 10.30 -8.64
C LEU A 240 -4.80 9.02 -7.87
N LEU A 241 -4.67 9.08 -6.54
CA LEU A 241 -4.44 7.91 -5.71
C LEU A 241 -5.61 6.92 -5.83
N ALA A 242 -6.85 7.41 -5.70
CA ALA A 242 -8.05 6.59 -5.89
C ALA A 242 -8.08 5.92 -7.27
N LYS A 243 -7.82 6.69 -8.34
CA LYS A 243 -7.74 6.15 -9.71
C LYS A 243 -6.63 5.10 -9.84
N SER A 244 -5.46 5.36 -9.25
CA SER A 244 -4.31 4.46 -9.31
C SER A 244 -4.57 3.12 -8.61
N LEU A 245 -5.45 3.09 -7.60
CA LEU A 245 -5.82 1.90 -6.87
C LEU A 245 -6.96 1.11 -7.54
N GLY A 246 -7.62 1.68 -8.55
CA GLY A 246 -8.70 1.05 -9.30
C GLY A 246 -10.07 1.21 -8.64
N GLU A 247 -11.02 0.41 -9.10
CA GLU A 247 -12.42 0.47 -8.68
C GLU A 247 -12.71 -0.49 -7.52
N LEU A 248 -13.81 -0.21 -6.81
CA LEU A 248 -14.38 -1.10 -5.79
C LEU A 248 -15.66 -1.74 -6.31
N GLU A 249 -15.86 -3.01 -5.94
CA GLU A 249 -17.10 -3.74 -6.19
C GLU A 249 -17.89 -3.91 -4.89
N ARG A 250 -19.22 -4.01 -4.99
CA ARG A 250 -20.02 -4.31 -3.81
C ARG A 250 -19.69 -5.70 -3.30
N ARG A 251 -19.58 -5.81 -1.99
CA ARG A 251 -19.54 -7.10 -1.32
C ARG A 251 -20.92 -7.74 -1.46
N HIS A 252 -21.06 -8.69 -2.39
CA HIS A 252 -22.24 -9.55 -2.42
C HIS A 252 -22.22 -10.40 -1.15
N GLY A 253 -23.17 -10.17 -0.26
CA GLY A 253 -23.37 -11.07 0.87
C GLY A 253 -23.79 -12.43 0.34
N GLU A 254 -23.12 -13.50 0.76
CA GLU A 254 -23.79 -14.79 0.86
C GLU A 254 -25.02 -14.56 1.75
N GLN A 255 -26.20 -14.58 1.15
CA GLN A 255 -27.42 -14.79 1.91
C GLN A 255 -27.25 -16.14 2.62
N ARG A 256 -26.99 -16.10 3.92
CA ARG A 256 -27.10 -17.27 4.80
C ARG A 256 -28.54 -17.43 5.22
#